data_AF-A0A918Q0Q4-F1
#
_entry.id   AF-A0A918Q0Q4-F1
#
_cell.length_a   1.000
_cell.length_b   1.000
_cell.length_c   1.000
_cell.angle_alpha   90.00
_cell.angle_beta   90.00
_cell.angle_gamma   90.00
#
_symmetry.space_group_name_H-M   'P 1'
#
loop_
_entity.id
_entity.type
_entity.pdbx_description
1 polymer ?
#
loop_
_entity_poly.entity_id
_entity_poly.type
_entity_poly.pdbx_seq_one_letter_code
_entity_poly.pdbx_strand_id
1 'polypeptide(L)'
;MGETRPRPPDGRRTAAMTESENQRRGIEAARLSEQELIRELENIHRSRHDTLLHGAPAALASHTTRMAELEEEYLRRHPDRPVTAGRTRAGARARTHTESDGPSR
;
A
#
# COMPACT_ATOMS: atom_id res chain seq x y z
N MET A 1 -49.32 -38.23 13.29
CA MET A 1 -48.58 -37.27 14.14
C MET A 1 -47.22 -37.08 13.49
N GLY A 2 -46.97 -35.90 12.91
CA GLY A 2 -45.81 -35.65 12.06
C GLY A 2 -44.59 -35.20 12.88
N GLU A 3 -43.52 -35.98 12.79
CA GLU A 3 -42.23 -35.66 13.41
C GLU A 3 -41.56 -34.50 12.65
N THR A 4 -41.46 -33.34 13.32
CA THR A 4 -40.74 -32.19 12.78
C THR A 4 -39.26 -32.34 13.13
N ARG A 5 -38.43 -32.74 12.16
CA ARG A 5 -36.96 -32.63 12.30
C ARG A 5 -36.56 -31.15 12.25
N PRO A 6 -35.70 -30.66 13.16
CA PRO A 6 -35.17 -29.30 13.06
C PRO A 6 -34.18 -29.21 11.88
N ARG A 7 -34.34 -28.15 11.07
CA ARG A 7 -33.35 -27.77 10.04
C ARG A 7 -32.05 -27.33 10.71
N PRO A 8 -30.86 -27.75 10.22
CA PRO A 8 -29.60 -27.18 10.69
C PRO A 8 -29.46 -25.74 10.18
N PRO A 9 -28.80 -24.83 10.93
CA PRO A 9 -28.50 -23.50 10.42
C PRO A 9 -27.47 -23.57 9.29
N ASP A 10 -27.75 -22.87 8.19
CA ASP A 10 -26.86 -22.72 7.03
C ASP A 10 -25.54 -22.04 7.43
N GLY A 11 -24.57 -22.85 7.84
CA GLY A 11 -23.22 -22.42 8.23
C GLY A 11 -22.30 -22.13 7.04
N ARG A 12 -22.74 -21.39 6.01
CA ARG A 12 -21.88 -21.10 4.85
C ARG A 12 -22.14 -19.76 4.18
N ARG A 13 -21.85 -18.64 4.87
CA ARG A 13 -21.80 -17.30 4.24
C ARG A 13 -20.74 -16.36 4.83
N THR A 14 -19.47 -16.76 4.87
CA THR A 14 -18.38 -15.82 5.20
C THR A 14 -17.16 -15.85 4.27
N ALA A 15 -17.18 -16.62 3.17
CA ALA A 15 -16.05 -16.67 2.23
C ALA A 15 -16.32 -16.08 0.83
N ALA A 16 -17.57 -15.72 0.50
CA ALA A 16 -17.94 -15.30 -0.86
C ALA A 16 -18.11 -13.77 -1.05
N MET A 17 -18.07 -12.97 0.03
CA MET A 17 -18.12 -11.51 -0.06
C MET A 17 -16.77 -10.87 -0.38
N THR A 18 -15.66 -11.57 -0.11
CA THR A 18 -14.30 -11.01 -0.23
C THR A 18 -13.80 -10.94 -1.67
N GLU A 19 -14.23 -11.85 -2.55
CA GLU A 19 -13.71 -11.93 -3.92
C GLU A 19 -14.25 -10.81 -4.82
N SER A 20 -15.53 -10.45 -4.63
CA SER A 20 -16.20 -9.39 -5.40
C SER A 20 -15.86 -7.99 -4.89
N GLU A 21 -15.57 -7.83 -3.59
CA GLU A 21 -15.03 -6.59 -3.02
C GLU A 21 -13.56 -6.39 -3.39
N ASN A 22 -12.77 -7.47 -3.44
CA ASN A 22 -11.39 -7.46 -3.95
C ASN A 22 -11.34 -7.10 -5.44
N GLN A 23 -12.34 -7.51 -6.24
CA GLN A 23 -12.47 -7.04 -7.63
C GLN A 23 -12.79 -5.54 -7.76
N ARG A 24 -13.44 -4.92 -6.76
CA ARG A 24 -13.69 -3.48 -6.71
C ARG A 24 -12.53 -2.67 -6.10
N ARG A 25 -11.61 -3.33 -5.38
CA ARG A 25 -10.41 -2.72 -4.78
C ARG A 25 -9.08 -3.10 -5.45
N GLY A 26 -9.11 -3.94 -6.49
CA GLY A 26 -7.92 -4.55 -7.07
C GLY A 26 -7.40 -5.70 -6.19
N ILE A 27 -6.68 -6.65 -6.79
CA ILE A 27 -6.09 -7.81 -6.11
C ILE A 27 -5.37 -7.36 -4.82
N GLU A 28 -5.55 -8.11 -3.72
CA GLU A 28 -4.81 -7.96 -2.46
C GLU A 28 -3.30 -7.79 -2.71
N ALA A 29 -2.67 -6.79 -2.06
CA ALA A 29 -1.26 -6.48 -2.26
C ALA A 29 -0.34 -7.71 -2.09
N ALA A 30 -0.62 -8.54 -1.07
CA ALA A 30 0.12 -9.77 -0.79
C ALA A 30 0.06 -10.82 -1.91
N ARG A 31 -0.95 -10.77 -2.79
CA ARG A 31 -1.12 -11.70 -3.93
C ARG A 31 -0.52 -11.18 -5.22
N LEU A 32 -0.09 -9.92 -5.29
CA LEU A 32 0.56 -9.36 -6.47
C LEU A 32 1.93 -9.99 -6.68
N SER A 33 2.27 -10.34 -7.91
CA SER A 33 3.66 -10.63 -8.26
C SER A 33 4.53 -9.38 -8.05
N GLU A 34 5.84 -9.57 -7.96
CA GLU A 34 6.78 -8.44 -7.77
C GLU A 34 6.60 -7.35 -8.83
N GLN A 35 6.50 -7.75 -10.09
CA GLN A 35 6.35 -6.79 -11.19
C GLN A 35 5.00 -6.06 -11.15
N GLU A 36 3.93 -6.74 -10.72
CA GLU A 36 2.62 -6.11 -10.56
C GLU A 36 2.61 -5.13 -9.40
N LEU A 37 3.25 -5.48 -8.28
CA LEU A 37 3.39 -4.60 -7.12
C LEU A 37 4.11 -3.30 -7.49
N ILE A 38 5.25 -3.40 -8.20
CA ILE A 38 6.01 -2.21 -8.64
C ILE A 38 5.18 -1.36 -9.60
N ARG A 39 4.53 -1.96 -10.59
CA ARG A 39 3.67 -1.22 -11.53
C ARG A 39 2.52 -0.50 -10.83
N GLU A 40 1.88 -1.17 -9.88
CA GLU A 40 0.77 -0.59 -9.12
C GLU A 40 1.23 0.57 -8.22
N LEU A 41 2.38 0.43 -7.56
CA LEU A 41 3.02 1.51 -6.79
C LEU A 41 3.30 2.74 -7.65
N GLU A 42 3.89 2.54 -8.84
CA GLU A 42 4.14 3.65 -9.77
C GLU A 42 2.85 4.35 -10.20
N ASN A 43 1.80 3.58 -10.48
CA ASN A 43 0.50 4.11 -10.90
C ASN A 43 -0.18 4.90 -9.77
N ILE A 44 -0.23 4.35 -8.55
CA ILE A 44 -0.93 4.96 -7.42
C ILE A 44 -0.20 6.20 -6.90
N HIS A 45 1.14 6.26 -7.01
CA HIS A 45 1.92 7.46 -6.70
C HIS A 45 1.71 8.54 -7.76
N ARG A 46 1.64 8.18 -9.05
CA ARG A 46 1.45 9.14 -10.15
C ARG A 46 0.14 9.92 -10.01
N SER A 47 -0.96 9.25 -9.66
CA SER A 47 -2.28 9.88 -9.54
C SER A 47 -2.55 10.46 -8.15
N ARG A 48 -1.65 10.32 -7.17
CA ARG A 48 -1.89 10.73 -5.78
C ARG A 48 -2.26 12.20 -5.64
N HIS A 49 -1.51 13.07 -6.31
CA HIS A 49 -1.72 14.52 -6.18
C HIS A 49 -3.06 14.95 -6.81
N ASP A 50 -3.40 14.37 -7.96
CA ASP A 50 -4.67 14.61 -8.64
C ASP A 50 -5.85 14.14 -7.78
N THR A 51 -5.80 12.91 -7.25
CA THR A 51 -6.82 12.40 -6.32
C THR A 51 -6.94 13.24 -5.04
N LEU A 52 -5.83 13.80 -4.55
CA LEU A 52 -5.84 14.68 -3.38
C LEU A 52 -6.55 16.01 -3.65
N LEU A 53 -6.33 16.62 -4.80
CA LEU A 53 -6.88 17.93 -5.13
C LEU A 53 -8.31 17.87 -5.68
N HIS A 54 -8.64 16.82 -6.41
CA HIS A 54 -9.85 16.75 -7.24
C HIS A 54 -10.71 15.53 -6.98
N GLY A 55 -10.22 14.55 -6.22
CA GLY A 55 -10.98 13.36 -5.87
C GLY A 55 -12.08 13.63 -4.85
N ALA A 56 -13.19 12.90 -4.96
CA ALA A 56 -14.20 12.86 -3.90
C ALA A 56 -13.58 12.31 -2.60
N PRO A 57 -14.10 12.66 -1.41
CA PRO A 57 -13.53 12.21 -0.13
C PRO A 57 -13.42 10.68 -0.03
N ALA A 58 -14.41 9.94 -0.54
CA ALA A 58 -14.41 8.47 -0.55
C ALA A 58 -13.32 7.89 -1.48
N ALA A 59 -13.05 8.56 -2.61
CA ALA A 59 -11.98 8.17 -3.52
C ALA A 59 -10.60 8.39 -2.87
N LEU A 60 -10.39 9.55 -2.23
CA LEU A 60 -9.15 9.84 -1.50
C LEU A 60 -8.91 8.85 -0.35
N ALA A 61 -9.95 8.49 0.41
CA ALA A 61 -9.85 7.50 1.47
C ALA A 61 -9.41 6.13 0.91
N SER A 62 -10.08 5.65 -0.14
CA SER A 62 -9.75 4.37 -0.79
C SER A 62 -8.34 4.38 -1.36
N HIS A 63 -7.92 5.47 -1.99
CA HIS A 63 -6.58 5.67 -2.53
C HIS A 63 -5.51 5.63 -1.45
N THR A 64 -5.79 6.25 -0.30
CA THR A 64 -4.87 6.28 0.85
C THR A 64 -4.70 4.88 1.44
N THR A 65 -5.80 4.14 1.62
CA THR A 65 -5.75 2.75 2.09
C THR A 65 -4.94 1.87 1.15
N ARG A 66 -5.25 1.89 -0.15
CA ARG A 66 -4.54 1.03 -1.11
C ARG A 66 -3.06 1.39 -1.24
N MET A 67 -2.70 2.67 -1.17
CA MET A 67 -1.30 3.10 -1.15
C MET A 67 -0.55 2.52 0.04
N ALA A 68 -1.14 2.59 1.24
CA ALA A 68 -0.53 2.04 2.44
C ALA A 68 -0.34 0.50 2.34
N GLU A 69 -1.34 -0.23 1.85
CA GLU A 69 -1.27 -1.69 1.66
C GLU A 69 -0.13 -2.10 0.70
N LEU A 70 0.05 -1.38 -0.41
CA LEU A 70 1.10 -1.66 -1.39
C LEU A 70 2.48 -1.30 -0.85
N GLU A 71 2.60 -0.18 -0.13
CA GLU A 71 3.85 0.24 0.49
C GLU A 71 4.28 -0.74 1.59
N GLU A 72 3.37 -1.16 2.45
CA GLU A 72 3.63 -2.16 3.48
C GLU A 72 4.14 -3.47 2.86
N GLU A 73 3.47 -3.94 1.82
CA GLU A 73 3.88 -5.17 1.13
C GLU A 73 5.28 -5.03 0.50
N TYR A 74 5.59 -3.89 -0.12
CA TYR A 74 6.92 -3.64 -0.65
C TYR A 74 7.98 -3.62 0.45
N LEU A 75 7.72 -2.95 1.57
CA LEU A 75 8.64 -2.90 2.71
C LEU A 75 8.87 -4.29 3.32
N ARG A 76 7.83 -5.11 3.38
CA ARG A 76 7.89 -6.49 3.88
C ARG A 76 8.75 -7.38 2.98
N ARG A 77 8.68 -7.21 1.65
CA ARG A 77 9.50 -7.95 0.67
C ARG A 77 10.95 -7.44 0.59
N HIS A 78 11.17 -6.16 0.86
CA HIS A 78 12.46 -5.48 0.70
C HIS A 78 12.95 -4.85 2.02
N PRO A 79 13.23 -5.66 3.07
CA PRO A 79 13.72 -5.13 4.34
C PRO A 79 15.08 -4.42 4.18
N ASP A 80 15.94 -4.90 3.28
CA ASP A 80 17.28 -4.37 3.02
C ASP A 80 17.32 -3.33 1.89
N ARG A 81 16.17 -2.70 1.56
CA ARG A 81 16.12 -1.73 0.45
C ARG A 81 17.17 -0.62 0.62
N PRO A 82 17.83 -0.20 -0.47
CA PRO A 82 18.81 0.87 -0.39
C PRO A 82 18.14 2.20 -0.03
N VAL A 83 18.58 2.79 1.08
CA VAL A 83 18.19 4.15 1.48
C VAL A 83 19.26 5.13 1.03
N THR A 84 18.88 6.08 0.16
CA THR A 84 19.81 7.13 -0.26
C THR A 84 20.24 7.94 0.97
N ALA A 85 21.55 7.95 1.30
CA ALA A 85 22.07 8.66 2.46
C ALA A 85 21.60 10.13 2.49
N GLY A 86 21.53 10.79 1.34
CA GLY A 86 21.08 12.17 1.23
C GLY A 86 19.61 12.43 1.56
N ARG A 87 18.78 11.39 1.63
CA ARG A 87 17.37 11.42 2.10
C ARG A 87 17.24 11.09 3.60
N THR A 88 18.35 10.89 4.30
CA THR A 88 18.37 10.71 5.75
C THR A 88 18.81 12.00 6.45
N ARG A 89 18.39 12.19 7.70
CA ARG A 89 18.87 13.31 8.53
C ARG A 89 20.37 13.26 8.75
N ALA A 90 20.93 12.07 8.98
CA ALA A 90 22.37 11.88 9.19
C ALA A 90 23.17 12.29 7.93
N GLY A 91 22.77 11.80 6.76
CA GLY A 91 23.43 12.16 5.51
C GLY A 91 23.23 13.63 5.13
N ALA A 92 22.09 14.24 5.44
CA ALA A 92 21.90 15.69 5.25
C ALA A 92 22.90 16.52 6.09
N ARG A 93 23.11 16.13 7.36
CA ARG A 93 24.08 16.78 8.26
C ARG A 93 25.53 16.55 7.84
N ALA A 94 25.85 15.36 7.32
CA ALA A 94 27.20 15.05 6.83
C ALA A 94 27.57 15.96 5.64
N ARG A 95 26.65 16.21 4.70
CA ARG A 95 26.88 17.11 3.55
C ARG A 95 27.21 18.54 3.99
N THR A 96 26.46 19.09 4.94
CA THR A 96 26.69 20.47 5.42
C THR A 96 28.03 20.62 6.14
N HIS A 97 28.52 19.57 6.81
CA HIS A 97 29.83 19.56 7.47
C HIS A 97 30.97 19.50 6.44
N THR A 98 30.82 18.68 5.38
CA THR A 98 31.81 18.61 4.30
C THR A 98 31.90 19.90 3.49
N GLU A 99 30.81 20.67 3.36
CA GLU A 99 30.82 21.99 2.72
C GLU A 99 31.46 23.08 3.61
N SER A 100 31.40 22.96 4.94
CA SER A 100 32.03 23.93 5.85
C SER A 100 33.53 23.70 6.09
N ASP A 101 34.04 22.49 5.86
CA ASP A 101 35.46 22.11 6.02
C ASP A 101 36.29 22.20 4.71
N GLY A 102 35.69 22.70 3.61
CA GLY A 102 36.41 22.92 2.35
C GLY A 102 37.47 24.03 2.47
N PRO A 103 38.65 23.90 1.84
CA PRO A 103 39.76 24.83 2.06
C PRO A 103 39.37 26.24 1.63
N SER A 104 39.51 27.18 2.56
CA SER A 104 39.39 28.62 2.31
C SER A 104 40.35 28.98 1.17
N ARG A 105 39.81 29.36 0.02
CA ARG A 105 40.58 29.86 -1.13
C ARG A 105 40.70 31.37 -1.06
#